data_AF-A0A1D2ABB1-F1
#
_entry.id   AF-A0A1D2ABB1-F1
#
_cell.length_a   1.000
_cell.length_b   1.000
_cell.length_c   1.000
_cell.angle_alpha   90.00
_cell.angle_beta   90.00
_cell.angle_gamma   90.00
#
_symmetry.space_group_name_H-M   'P 1'
#
loop_
_entity.id
_entity.type
_entity.pdbx_description
1 polymer ?
#
loop_
_entity_poly.entity_id
_entity_poly.type
_entity_poly.pdbx_seq_one_letter_code
_entity_poly.pdbx_strand_id
1 'polypeptide(L)'
;VHLIHMCVVRISCTSTQRHHSMGRERGGARPKGPPHVSPKQSPAVQEISGRDLFTVTEVLSSKEASCIVEYAESLGLTHQSSRGPKFGEAFRDNDRVSIQDQAWADTLWTALGLQGTLGRDPTTGAQPVGLNPNLRFYRYRPGQRFGRHIDESNDLGGGKFTLYTVLIYLSTPGEGGETVFYKRGKRLAAVSPRTGLALLHRHGRDCLLHEGAEVAAGEKWVLRSDVVYA
;
A
#
# COMPACT_ATOMS: atom_id res chain seq x y z
N VAL A 1 -33.31 -19.00 -8.30
CA VAL A 1 -32.64 -18.42 -7.11
C VAL A 1 -31.61 -19.44 -6.63
N HIS A 2 -30.37 -19.37 -7.11
CA HIS A 2 -29.28 -20.22 -6.62
C HIS A 2 -28.29 -19.31 -5.90
N LEU A 3 -28.31 -19.35 -4.56
CA LEU A 3 -27.28 -18.72 -3.74
C LEU A 3 -26.06 -19.64 -3.72
N ILE A 4 -24.98 -19.20 -4.35
CA ILE A 4 -23.65 -19.80 -4.18
C ILE A 4 -23.09 -19.25 -2.87
N HIS A 5 -22.99 -20.11 -1.85
CA HIS A 5 -22.31 -19.82 -0.60
C HIS A 5 -20.79 -19.80 -0.85
N MET A 6 -20.18 -18.61 -0.93
CA MET A 6 -18.73 -18.49 -0.92
C MET A 6 -18.23 -18.74 0.51
N CYS A 7 -17.61 -19.90 0.72
CA CYS A 7 -16.96 -20.26 1.98
C CYS A 7 -15.64 -19.48 2.10
N VAL A 8 -15.64 -18.38 2.87
CA VAL A 8 -14.43 -17.62 3.20
C VAL A 8 -13.67 -18.39 4.28
N VAL A 9 -12.55 -19.02 3.92
CA VAL A 9 -11.67 -19.71 4.86
C VAL A 9 -11.01 -18.66 5.77
N ARG A 10 -11.40 -18.63 7.04
CA ARG A 10 -10.80 -17.76 8.06
C ARG A 10 -9.45 -18.32 8.51
N ILE A 11 -8.35 -17.64 8.16
CA ILE A 11 -7.02 -17.94 8.72
C ILE A 11 -6.74 -16.91 9.82
N SER A 12 -6.67 -17.38 11.07
CA SER A 12 -6.26 -16.57 12.21
C SER A 12 -4.75 -16.69 12.39
N CYS A 13 -4.01 -15.58 12.26
CA CYS A 13 -2.61 -15.54 12.67
C CYS A 13 -2.51 -15.39 14.19
N THR A 14 -1.70 -16.24 14.81
CA THR A 14 -1.35 -16.19 16.22
C THR A 14 -0.02 -15.45 16.40
N SER A 15 -0.09 -14.21 16.90
CA SER A 15 1.12 -13.45 17.26
C SER A 15 1.86 -14.18 18.38
N THR A 16 3.08 -14.64 18.12
CA THR A 16 3.99 -15.09 19.19
C THR A 16 5.02 -13.99 19.43
N GLN A 17 5.03 -13.41 20.63
CA GLN A 17 6.08 -12.51 21.10
C GLN A 17 7.44 -13.20 20.99
N ARG A 18 8.43 -12.55 20.35
CA ARG A 18 9.77 -13.10 20.16
C ARG A 18 10.60 -12.89 21.43
N HIS A 19 10.83 -13.95 22.19
CA HIS A 19 12.00 -14.08 23.05
C HIS A 19 13.15 -14.71 22.24
N HIS A 20 14.34 -14.11 22.33
CA HIS A 20 15.56 -14.63 21.70
C HIS A 20 15.96 -15.99 22.32
N SER A 21 15.85 -17.06 21.54
CA SER A 21 16.66 -18.28 21.73
C SER A 21 16.87 -18.97 20.38
N MET A 22 18.10 -19.41 20.11
CA MET A 22 18.51 -20.12 18.90
C MET A 22 17.73 -21.42 18.68
N GLY A 23 17.52 -21.77 17.40
CA GLY A 23 17.34 -23.14 16.94
C GLY A 23 15.96 -23.76 17.16
N ARG A 24 14.98 -23.41 16.32
CA ARG A 24 13.90 -24.33 15.94
C ARG A 24 13.33 -23.91 14.59
N GLU A 25 13.53 -24.73 13.57
CA GLU A 25 12.75 -24.64 12.33
C GLU A 25 11.27 -24.79 12.70
N ARG A 26 10.54 -23.68 12.65
CA ARG A 26 9.08 -23.71 12.80
C ARG A 26 8.50 -24.04 11.42
N GLY A 27 8.18 -25.31 11.22
CA GLY A 27 7.27 -25.77 10.18
C GLY A 27 5.85 -25.29 10.46
N GLY A 28 5.61 -23.97 10.38
CA GLY A 28 4.28 -23.40 10.29
C GLY A 28 3.78 -23.55 8.86
N ALA A 29 2.57 -24.09 8.68
CA ALA A 29 1.94 -24.15 7.36
C ALA A 29 1.93 -22.76 6.74
N ARG A 30 2.48 -22.62 5.52
CA ARG A 30 2.41 -21.36 4.76
C ARG A 30 0.94 -20.90 4.69
N PRO A 31 0.66 -19.58 4.82
CA PRO A 31 -0.69 -19.07 4.65
C PRO A 31 -1.25 -19.53 3.30
N LYS A 32 -2.43 -20.16 3.29
CA LYS A 32 -3.04 -20.70 2.06
C LYS A 32 -3.67 -19.62 1.16
N GLY A 33 -3.63 -18.36 1.57
CA GLY A 33 -4.23 -17.23 0.85
C GLY A 33 -4.04 -15.91 1.59
N PRO A 34 -4.54 -14.81 1.02
CA PRO A 34 -4.44 -13.48 1.63
C PRO A 34 -5.12 -13.43 3.01
N PRO A 35 -4.59 -12.65 3.96
CA PRO A 35 -5.13 -12.57 5.31
C PRO A 35 -6.45 -11.80 5.34
N HIS A 36 -7.27 -12.15 6.33
CA HIS A 36 -8.52 -11.45 6.60
C HIS A 36 -8.28 -10.03 7.10
N VAL A 37 -9.04 -9.06 6.57
CA VAL A 37 -9.10 -7.68 7.06
C VAL A 37 -10.52 -7.38 7.50
N SER A 38 -10.68 -6.94 8.74
CA SER A 38 -11.99 -6.66 9.34
C SER A 38 -12.49 -5.29 8.85
N PRO A 39 -13.79 -5.12 8.58
CA PRO A 39 -14.36 -3.82 8.20
C PRO A 39 -14.07 -2.73 9.23
N LYS A 40 -13.64 -1.56 8.76
CA LYS A 40 -13.38 -0.36 9.57
C LYS A 40 -14.61 0.53 9.58
N GLN A 41 -14.93 1.06 10.76
CA GLN A 41 -16.03 2.02 10.93
C GLN A 41 -15.46 3.42 10.83
N SER A 42 -15.95 4.21 9.87
CA SER A 42 -15.66 5.65 9.72
C SER A 42 -14.17 6.01 9.76
N PRO A 43 -13.38 5.61 8.75
CA PRO A 43 -11.96 5.90 8.74
C PRO A 43 -11.73 7.43 8.63
N ALA A 44 -10.90 7.99 9.50
CA ALA A 44 -10.73 9.44 9.59
C ALA A 44 -9.79 9.96 8.49
N VAL A 45 -10.31 10.88 7.67
CA VAL A 45 -9.56 11.52 6.58
C VAL A 45 -8.87 12.77 7.11
N GLN A 46 -7.58 12.90 6.81
CA GLN A 46 -6.79 14.11 7.06
C GLN A 46 -6.22 14.62 5.74
N GLU A 47 -6.75 15.76 5.27
CA GLU A 47 -6.24 16.42 4.07
C GLU A 47 -4.89 17.08 4.33
N ILE A 48 -3.93 16.89 3.42
CA ILE A 48 -2.60 17.52 3.46
C ILE A 48 -2.50 18.60 2.36
N SER A 49 -3.02 18.31 1.17
CA SER A 49 -3.12 19.27 0.06
C SER A 49 -4.44 19.09 -0.67
N GLY A 50 -5.54 19.48 -0.01
CA GLY A 50 -6.89 19.28 -0.52
C GLY A 50 -7.16 17.81 -0.83
N ARG A 51 -7.82 17.55 -1.97
CA ARG A 51 -8.12 16.19 -2.44
C ARG A 51 -6.93 15.49 -3.09
N ASP A 52 -5.86 16.20 -3.44
CA ASP A 52 -4.76 15.62 -4.22
C ASP A 52 -3.79 14.78 -3.37
N LEU A 53 -3.77 15.01 -2.05
CA LEU A 53 -2.89 14.34 -1.10
C LEU A 53 -3.54 14.36 0.29
N PHE A 54 -3.84 13.17 0.81
CA PHE A 54 -4.47 13.02 2.12
C PHE A 54 -4.12 11.67 2.74
N THR A 55 -4.32 11.56 4.05
CA THR A 55 -4.18 10.31 4.78
C THR A 55 -5.52 9.83 5.32
N VAL A 56 -5.58 8.53 5.57
CA VAL A 56 -6.70 7.87 6.23
C VAL A 56 -6.13 7.04 7.38
N THR A 57 -6.50 7.39 8.60
CA THR A 57 -5.95 6.72 9.81
C THR A 57 -6.76 5.49 10.19
N GLU A 58 -6.14 4.58 10.95
CA GLU A 58 -6.78 3.38 11.52
C GLU A 58 -7.38 2.43 10.47
N VAL A 59 -6.78 2.36 9.26
CA VAL A 59 -7.25 1.46 8.21
C VAL A 59 -6.86 0.00 8.47
N LEU A 60 -5.82 -0.25 9.28
CA LEU A 60 -5.46 -1.59 9.75
C LEU A 60 -5.05 -1.56 11.22
N SER A 61 -5.41 -2.61 11.96
CA SER A 61 -4.78 -2.90 13.25
C SER A 61 -3.34 -3.41 13.07
N SER A 62 -2.51 -3.28 14.10
CA SER A 62 -1.15 -3.86 14.10
C SER A 62 -1.15 -5.38 13.84
N LYS A 63 -2.19 -6.09 14.31
CA LYS A 63 -2.34 -7.53 14.05
C LYS A 63 -2.57 -7.81 12.57
N GLU A 64 -3.51 -7.11 11.94
CA GLU A 64 -3.81 -7.28 10.50
C GLU A 64 -2.60 -6.91 9.66
N ALA A 65 -1.93 -5.81 9.97
CA ALA A 65 -0.70 -5.40 9.29
C ALA A 65 0.41 -6.46 9.39
N SER A 66 0.63 -7.04 10.57
CA SER A 66 1.58 -8.15 10.75
C SER A 66 1.21 -9.38 9.93
N CYS A 67 -0.08 -9.75 9.86
CA CYS A 67 -0.54 -10.86 9.03
C CYS A 67 -0.25 -10.62 7.53
N ILE A 68 -0.44 -9.38 7.09
CA ILE A 68 -0.17 -8.97 5.70
C ILE A 68 1.33 -9.02 5.40
N VAL A 69 2.19 -8.61 6.34
CA VAL A 69 3.65 -8.75 6.21
C VAL A 69 4.05 -10.22 6.08
N GLU A 70 3.58 -11.09 6.98
CA GLU A 70 3.86 -12.53 6.91
C GLU A 70 3.38 -13.17 5.59
N TYR A 71 2.21 -12.74 5.10
CA TYR A 71 1.72 -13.17 3.80
C TYR A 71 2.66 -12.70 2.67
N ALA A 72 3.05 -11.42 2.66
CA ALA A 72 3.99 -10.87 1.68
C ALA A 72 5.34 -11.59 1.69
N GLU A 73 5.87 -11.93 2.86
CA GLU A 73 7.09 -12.73 3.00
C GLU A 73 6.93 -14.13 2.41
N SER A 74 5.78 -14.77 2.63
CA SER A 74 5.50 -16.12 2.11
C SER A 74 5.43 -16.20 0.58
N LEU A 75 5.14 -15.06 -0.09
CA LEU A 75 5.11 -14.93 -1.54
C LEU A 75 6.52 -14.85 -2.17
N GLY A 76 7.55 -14.51 -1.38
CA GLY A 76 8.93 -14.38 -1.83
C GLY A 76 9.21 -13.02 -2.47
N LEU A 77 9.79 -12.09 -1.70
CA LEU A 77 10.21 -10.79 -2.23
C LEU A 77 11.48 -10.92 -3.07
N THR A 78 11.53 -10.15 -4.15
CA THR A 78 12.72 -9.98 -4.97
C THR A 78 13.34 -8.63 -4.69
N HIS A 79 14.66 -8.59 -4.50
CA HIS A 79 15.39 -7.35 -4.37
C HIS A 79 15.43 -6.61 -5.72
N GLN A 80 15.03 -5.35 -5.73
CA GLN A 80 15.01 -4.47 -6.89
C GLN A 80 15.95 -3.31 -6.60
N SER A 81 17.11 -3.32 -7.24
CA SER A 81 18.06 -2.21 -7.21
C SER A 81 18.31 -1.73 -8.64
N SER A 82 18.22 -0.42 -8.87
CA SER A 82 18.82 0.19 -10.04
C SER A 82 20.24 0.63 -9.69
N ARG A 83 21.24 0.27 -10.52
CA ARG A 83 22.65 0.70 -10.39
C ARG A 83 22.85 2.22 -10.61
N GLY A 84 21.81 3.01 -10.38
CA GLY A 84 21.58 4.36 -10.89
C GLY A 84 20.31 4.36 -11.77
N PRO A 85 19.54 5.46 -11.79
CA PRO A 85 18.43 5.60 -12.72
C PRO A 85 18.96 5.45 -14.16
N LYS A 86 18.39 4.54 -14.97
CA LYS A 86 18.49 4.70 -16.42
C LYS A 86 18.01 6.12 -16.76
N PHE A 87 18.51 6.71 -17.84
CA PHE A 87 18.04 8.03 -18.25
C PHE A 87 16.50 8.07 -18.33
N GLY A 88 15.88 8.86 -17.46
CA GLY A 88 14.42 8.98 -17.34
C GLY A 88 13.73 8.10 -16.28
N GLU A 89 14.43 7.15 -15.65
CA GLU A 89 13.89 6.34 -14.53
C GLU A 89 14.25 6.97 -13.18
N ALA A 90 13.55 6.63 -12.11
CA ALA A 90 13.94 7.01 -10.76
C ALA A 90 14.85 5.95 -10.12
N PHE A 91 15.80 6.38 -9.30
CA PHE A 91 16.61 5.46 -8.48
C PHE A 91 15.68 4.63 -7.60
N ARG A 92 15.85 3.31 -7.56
CA ARG A 92 15.04 2.41 -6.74
C ARG A 92 15.94 1.40 -6.06
N ASP A 93 15.75 1.25 -4.76
CA ASP A 93 16.36 0.21 -3.95
C ASP A 93 15.32 -0.24 -2.92
N ASN A 94 14.72 -1.40 -3.14
CA ASN A 94 13.77 -2.03 -2.23
C ASN A 94 13.57 -3.52 -2.54
N ASP A 95 12.98 -4.26 -1.62
CA ASP A 95 12.46 -5.59 -1.91
C ASP A 95 10.98 -5.50 -2.29
N ARG A 96 10.57 -6.27 -3.30
CA ARG A 96 9.22 -6.22 -3.85
C ARG A 96 8.67 -7.59 -4.23
N VAL A 97 7.37 -7.75 -4.06
CA VAL A 97 6.56 -8.79 -4.74
C VAL A 97 5.24 -8.17 -5.22
N SER A 98 4.68 -8.72 -6.31
CA SER A 98 3.43 -8.28 -6.91
C SER A 98 2.52 -9.49 -7.09
N ILE A 99 1.24 -9.34 -6.78
CA ILE A 99 0.22 -10.35 -7.06
C ILE A 99 -0.95 -9.71 -7.82
N GLN A 100 -1.69 -10.55 -8.53
CA GLN A 100 -2.93 -10.17 -9.18
C GLN A 100 -4.09 -10.86 -8.46
N ASP A 101 -4.87 -10.13 -7.67
CA ASP A 101 -5.95 -10.70 -6.85
C ASP A 101 -7.13 -9.72 -6.76
N GLN A 102 -8.17 -9.97 -7.58
CA GLN A 102 -9.37 -9.16 -7.60
C GLN A 102 -10.21 -9.32 -6.32
N ALA A 103 -10.36 -10.54 -5.83
CA ALA A 103 -11.22 -10.82 -4.67
C ALA A 103 -10.68 -10.13 -3.41
N TRP A 104 -9.36 -10.12 -3.23
CA TRP A 104 -8.74 -9.44 -2.11
C TRP A 104 -8.68 -7.92 -2.30
N ALA A 105 -8.51 -7.42 -3.53
CA ALA A 105 -8.66 -5.99 -3.82
C ALA A 105 -10.06 -5.48 -3.46
N ASP A 106 -11.12 -6.22 -3.79
CA ASP A 106 -12.51 -5.89 -3.43
C ASP A 106 -12.73 -5.95 -1.90
N THR A 107 -12.11 -6.94 -1.24
CA THR A 107 -12.14 -7.07 0.22
C THR A 107 -11.46 -5.87 0.88
N LEU A 108 -10.26 -5.48 0.43
CA LEU A 108 -9.53 -4.33 0.95
C LEU A 108 -10.30 -3.02 0.69
N TRP A 109 -10.83 -2.83 -0.52
CA TRP A 109 -11.63 -1.64 -0.84
C TRP A 109 -12.76 -1.44 0.15
N THR A 110 -13.55 -2.49 0.39
CA THR A 110 -14.70 -2.46 1.30
C THR A 110 -14.27 -2.38 2.76
N ALA A 111 -13.33 -3.22 3.18
CA ALA A 111 -12.97 -3.35 4.59
C ALA A 111 -12.23 -2.13 5.12
N LEU A 112 -11.41 -1.46 4.30
CA LEU A 112 -10.70 -0.24 4.70
C LEU A 112 -11.61 1.00 4.67
N GLY A 113 -12.83 0.89 4.13
CA GLY A 113 -13.82 1.98 4.07
C GLY A 113 -13.46 3.08 3.08
N LEU A 114 -12.60 2.79 2.09
CA LEU A 114 -12.07 3.79 1.17
C LEU A 114 -13.15 4.39 0.26
N GLN A 115 -14.24 3.67 0.00
CA GLN A 115 -15.37 4.16 -0.79
C GLN A 115 -16.00 5.44 -0.23
N GLY A 116 -15.95 5.63 1.10
CA GLY A 116 -16.49 6.83 1.75
C GLY A 116 -15.53 8.01 1.78
N THR A 117 -14.26 7.81 1.37
CA THR A 117 -13.20 8.82 1.48
C THR A 117 -12.98 9.60 0.18
N LEU A 118 -13.48 9.07 -0.94
CA LEU A 118 -13.26 9.60 -2.28
C LEU A 118 -14.58 9.98 -2.95
N GLY A 119 -14.55 11.08 -3.69
CA GLY A 119 -15.68 11.58 -4.46
C GLY A 119 -15.48 11.42 -5.97
N ARG A 120 -16.51 11.84 -6.71
CA ARG A 120 -16.46 12.00 -8.17
C ARG A 120 -15.31 12.92 -8.57
N ASP A 121 -14.56 12.52 -9.60
CA ASP A 121 -13.52 13.37 -10.19
C ASP A 121 -14.17 14.54 -10.97
N PRO A 122 -13.80 15.80 -10.68
CA PRO A 122 -14.44 16.96 -11.30
C PRO A 122 -14.06 17.14 -12.77
N THR A 123 -12.96 16.55 -13.23
CA THR A 123 -12.46 16.71 -14.61
C THR A 123 -13.14 15.75 -15.57
N THR A 124 -13.27 14.48 -15.16
CA THR A 124 -13.79 13.40 -15.99
C THR A 124 -15.25 13.05 -15.67
N GLY A 125 -15.73 13.41 -14.47
CA GLY A 125 -17.03 12.98 -13.97
C GLY A 125 -17.07 11.53 -13.48
N ALA A 126 -15.95 10.79 -13.55
CA ALA A 126 -15.84 9.41 -13.13
C ALA A 126 -15.91 9.26 -11.60
N GLN A 127 -16.36 8.12 -11.12
CA GLN A 127 -16.47 7.80 -9.69
C GLN A 127 -15.53 6.66 -9.29
N PRO A 128 -15.05 6.62 -8.04
CA PRO A 128 -14.23 5.52 -7.57
C PRO A 128 -15.07 4.23 -7.49
N VAL A 129 -14.58 3.15 -8.08
CA VAL A 129 -15.30 1.87 -8.18
C VAL A 129 -14.59 0.69 -7.50
N GLY A 130 -13.35 0.87 -7.07
CA GLY A 130 -12.58 -0.19 -6.40
C GLY A 130 -11.09 0.05 -6.37
N LEU A 131 -10.35 -0.97 -5.95
CA LEU A 131 -8.89 -1.01 -6.05
C LEU A 131 -8.45 -1.81 -7.27
N ASN A 132 -7.29 -1.44 -7.80
CA ASN A 132 -6.64 -2.20 -8.87
C ASN A 132 -6.19 -3.56 -8.30
N PRO A 133 -6.51 -4.69 -8.97
CA PRO A 133 -6.12 -6.04 -8.54
C PRO A 133 -4.60 -6.28 -8.51
N ASN A 134 -3.79 -5.39 -9.10
CA ASN A 134 -2.33 -5.43 -9.01
C ASN A 134 -1.85 -4.92 -7.65
N LEU A 135 -1.82 -5.82 -6.67
CA LEU A 135 -1.40 -5.55 -5.30
C LEU A 135 0.10 -5.76 -5.16
N ARG A 136 0.78 -4.75 -4.62
CA ARG A 136 2.24 -4.66 -4.59
C ARG A 136 2.72 -4.51 -3.16
N PHE A 137 3.67 -5.34 -2.76
CA PHE A 137 4.29 -5.25 -1.45
C PHE A 137 5.70 -4.74 -1.60
N TYR A 138 6.06 -3.78 -0.75
CA TYR A 138 7.39 -3.21 -0.68
C TYR A 138 7.94 -3.40 0.73
N ARG A 139 9.20 -3.83 0.83
CA ARG A 139 10.01 -3.76 2.04
C ARG A 139 11.22 -2.87 1.78
N TYR A 140 11.49 -1.97 2.72
CA TYR A 140 12.69 -1.15 2.77
C TYR A 140 13.41 -1.40 4.10
N ARG A 141 14.70 -1.69 3.99
CA ARG A 141 15.66 -1.86 5.09
C ARG A 141 16.56 -0.64 5.23
N PRO A 142 17.37 -0.54 6.30
CA PRO A 142 18.31 0.55 6.46
C PRO A 142 19.16 0.79 5.20
N GLY A 143 19.22 2.04 4.73
CA GLY A 143 19.90 2.47 3.50
C GLY A 143 19.06 2.39 2.22
N GLN A 144 17.93 1.68 2.22
CA GLN A 144 17.06 1.53 1.04
C GLN A 144 16.11 2.71 0.88
N ARG A 145 15.82 3.08 -0.38
CA ARG A 145 14.97 4.24 -0.74
C ARG A 145 14.39 4.14 -2.14
N PHE A 146 13.41 4.98 -2.44
CA PHE A 146 12.91 5.16 -3.81
C PHE A 146 12.94 6.64 -4.17
N GLY A 147 13.80 7.02 -5.11
CA GLY A 147 14.04 8.40 -5.49
C GLY A 147 12.82 9.08 -6.12
N ARG A 148 12.94 10.40 -6.36
CA ARG A 148 11.85 11.24 -6.86
C ARG A 148 11.27 10.72 -8.17
N HIS A 149 9.96 10.56 -8.22
CA HIS A 149 9.21 10.07 -9.38
C HIS A 149 7.78 10.60 -9.39
N ILE A 150 7.11 10.31 -10.50
CA ILE A 150 5.67 10.47 -10.71
C ILE A 150 5.09 9.08 -10.91
N ASP A 151 3.92 8.83 -10.31
CA ASP A 151 3.13 7.64 -10.56
C ASP A 151 2.19 7.89 -11.74
N GLU A 152 2.23 7.02 -12.75
CA GLU A 152 1.37 7.13 -13.94
C GLU A 152 -0.04 6.57 -13.70
N SER A 153 -1.01 7.12 -14.44
CA SER A 153 -2.36 6.53 -14.53
C SER A 153 -2.35 5.31 -15.45
N ASN A 154 -3.03 4.25 -15.05
CA ASN A 154 -3.23 3.06 -15.87
C ASN A 154 -4.59 3.12 -16.56
N ASP A 155 -4.62 3.01 -17.89
CA ASP A 155 -5.83 2.72 -18.64
C ASP A 155 -6.13 1.21 -18.51
N LEU A 156 -7.30 0.88 -17.97
CA LEU A 156 -7.74 -0.51 -17.75
C LEU A 156 -8.76 -0.96 -18.81
N GLY A 157 -9.05 -0.11 -19.80
CA GLY A 157 -10.06 -0.35 -20.83
C GLY A 157 -11.50 -0.17 -20.33
N GLY A 158 -12.43 -0.06 -21.27
CA GLY A 158 -13.86 0.04 -20.96
C GLY A 158 -14.23 1.30 -20.15
N GLY A 159 -13.49 2.40 -20.32
CA GLY A 159 -13.66 3.64 -19.58
C GLY A 159 -13.09 3.64 -18.16
N LYS A 160 -12.45 2.55 -17.73
CA LYS A 160 -11.84 2.44 -16.40
C LYS A 160 -10.39 2.88 -16.41
N PHE A 161 -9.98 3.65 -15.41
CA PHE A 161 -8.59 4.09 -15.24
C PHE A 161 -8.22 4.26 -13.77
N THR A 162 -6.93 4.30 -13.44
CA THR A 162 -6.48 4.61 -12.07
C THR A 162 -6.19 6.10 -11.87
N LEU A 163 -6.65 6.66 -10.74
CA LEU A 163 -6.52 8.09 -10.45
C LEU A 163 -5.74 8.41 -9.17
N TYR A 164 -5.68 7.49 -8.21
CA TYR A 164 -4.97 7.66 -6.93
C TYR A 164 -4.07 6.49 -6.62
N THR A 165 -2.88 6.77 -6.08
CA THR A 165 -2.02 5.78 -5.43
C THR A 165 -2.60 5.55 -4.05
N VAL A 166 -2.69 4.31 -3.60
CA VAL A 166 -2.99 3.98 -2.21
C VAL A 166 -1.77 3.28 -1.63
N LEU A 167 -1.11 3.93 -0.68
CA LEU A 167 -0.02 3.33 0.11
C LEU A 167 -0.52 3.03 1.51
N ILE A 168 -0.64 1.75 1.85
CA ILE A 168 -1.01 1.29 3.20
C ILE A 168 0.27 0.89 3.92
N TYR A 169 0.62 1.64 4.97
CA TYR A 169 1.80 1.36 5.78
C TYR A 169 1.53 0.18 6.71
N LEU A 170 2.29 -0.89 6.53
CA LEU A 170 2.16 -2.15 7.28
C LEU A 170 3.12 -2.21 8.49
N SER A 171 4.10 -1.31 8.53
CA SER A 171 5.02 -1.16 9.67
C SER A 171 5.37 0.30 9.91
N THR A 172 5.81 0.58 11.13
CA THR A 172 6.47 1.83 11.52
C THR A 172 7.98 1.53 11.63
N PRO A 173 8.84 2.09 10.76
CA PRO A 173 10.28 2.00 10.93
C PRO A 173 10.72 2.76 12.19
N GLY A 174 11.93 2.50 12.67
CA GLY A 174 12.51 3.22 13.81
C GLY A 174 12.87 4.66 13.47
N GLU A 175 13.40 4.89 12.26
CA GLU A 175 13.80 6.22 11.79
C GLU A 175 13.80 6.29 10.25
N GLY A 176 13.40 7.44 9.70
CA GLY A 176 13.32 7.71 8.27
C GLY A 176 12.16 7.00 7.57
N GLY A 177 12.28 6.83 6.25
CA GLY A 177 11.29 6.14 5.43
C GLY A 177 10.03 6.95 5.11
N GLU A 178 10.03 8.28 5.27
CA GLU A 178 8.90 9.14 4.90
C GLU A 178 8.55 9.01 3.41
N THR A 179 7.27 9.19 3.08
CA THR A 179 6.90 9.55 1.70
C THR A 179 6.90 11.06 1.59
N VAL A 180 7.85 11.62 0.85
CA VAL A 180 8.09 13.07 0.74
C VAL A 180 7.52 13.58 -0.58
N PHE A 181 6.71 14.63 -0.51
CA PHE A 181 6.05 15.25 -1.66
C PHE A 181 6.62 16.64 -1.95
N TYR A 182 6.69 16.98 -3.23
CA TYR A 182 7.26 18.21 -3.73
C TYR A 182 6.28 18.93 -4.67
N LYS A 183 6.25 20.26 -4.60
CA LYS A 183 5.47 21.12 -5.50
C LYS A 183 6.34 22.30 -5.91
N ARG A 184 6.46 22.54 -7.23
CA ARG A 184 7.31 23.60 -7.80
C ARG A 184 8.76 23.58 -7.26
N GLY A 185 9.33 22.38 -7.16
CA GLY A 185 10.71 22.15 -6.69
C GLY A 185 10.93 22.28 -5.18
N LYS A 186 9.91 22.64 -4.39
CA LYS A 186 9.99 22.76 -2.92
C LYS A 186 9.29 21.59 -2.25
N ARG A 187 9.79 21.16 -1.08
CA ARG A 187 9.12 20.17 -0.23
C ARG A 187 7.76 20.73 0.20
N LEU A 188 6.69 20.02 -0.16
CA LEU A 188 5.32 20.33 0.20
C LEU A 188 4.94 19.67 1.52
N ALA A 189 5.20 18.37 1.63
CA ALA A 189 4.83 17.56 2.79
C ALA A 189 5.77 16.37 2.94
N ALA A 190 5.79 15.77 4.12
CA ALA A 190 6.33 14.43 4.32
C ALA A 190 5.40 13.65 5.25
N VAL A 191 5.06 12.45 4.84
CA VAL A 191 4.19 11.56 5.60
C VAL A 191 5.06 10.47 6.20
N SER A 192 5.20 10.48 7.52
CA SER A 192 5.91 9.43 8.24
C SER A 192 5.11 8.12 8.19
N PRO A 193 5.73 7.00 7.79
CA PRO A 193 5.08 5.69 7.80
C PRO A 193 4.66 5.33 9.24
N ARG A 194 3.39 5.00 9.41
CA ARG A 194 2.84 4.49 10.67
C ARG A 194 1.97 3.28 10.37
N THR A 195 2.17 2.17 11.06
CA THR A 195 1.34 0.97 10.91
C THR A 195 -0.14 1.32 10.95
N GLY A 196 -0.90 0.89 9.93
CA GLY A 196 -2.34 1.14 9.84
C GLY A 196 -2.75 2.49 9.28
N LEU A 197 -1.80 3.32 8.83
CA LEU A 197 -2.06 4.53 8.07
C LEU A 197 -2.14 4.21 6.57
N ALA A 198 -3.15 4.71 5.89
CA ALA A 198 -3.17 4.81 4.43
C ALA A 198 -2.84 6.24 4.00
N LEU A 199 -2.06 6.35 2.93
CA LEU A 199 -1.73 7.58 2.24
C LEU A 199 -2.27 7.48 0.82
N LEU A 200 -3.05 8.48 0.41
CA LEU A 200 -3.59 8.59 -0.93
C LEU A 200 -3.08 9.86 -1.60
N HIS A 201 -2.65 9.74 -2.85
CA HIS A 201 -2.29 10.88 -3.68
C HIS A 201 -2.61 10.64 -5.15
N ARG A 202 -2.82 11.71 -5.91
CA ARG A 202 -3.16 11.63 -7.34
C ARG A 202 -2.03 10.99 -8.18
N HIS A 203 -2.43 10.39 -9.29
CA HIS A 203 -1.59 9.87 -10.38
C HIS A 203 -1.54 10.82 -11.59
N GLY A 204 -0.65 10.50 -12.53
CA GLY A 204 -0.58 11.03 -13.88
C GLY A 204 -0.35 12.54 -13.87
N ARG A 205 -1.18 13.26 -14.64
CA ARG A 205 -1.09 14.71 -14.82
C ARG A 205 -1.12 15.49 -13.49
N ASP A 206 -1.89 15.02 -12.53
CA ASP A 206 -2.09 15.70 -11.23
C ASP A 206 -1.19 15.12 -10.13
N CYS A 207 -0.30 14.19 -10.47
CA CYS A 207 0.61 13.59 -9.51
C CYS A 207 1.62 14.61 -8.99
N LEU A 208 1.78 14.64 -7.67
CA LEU A 208 2.87 15.37 -7.03
C LEU A 208 4.17 14.58 -7.18
N LEU A 209 5.25 15.26 -7.52
CA LEU A 209 6.59 14.66 -7.49
C LEU A 209 6.86 14.16 -6.07
N HIS A 210 7.23 12.89 -5.92
CA HIS A 210 7.39 12.29 -4.60
C HIS A 210 8.49 11.24 -4.57
N GLU A 211 8.97 10.93 -3.38
CA GLU A 211 9.98 9.92 -3.13
C GLU A 211 9.67 9.14 -1.84
N GLY A 212 10.17 7.91 -1.75
CA GLY A 212 10.32 7.22 -0.48
C GLY A 212 11.71 7.53 0.07
N ALA A 213 11.78 8.34 1.13
CA ALA A 213 13.01 8.68 1.82
C ALA A 213 13.71 7.42 2.35
N GLU A 214 15.01 7.54 2.58
CA GLU A 214 15.82 6.46 3.10
C GLU A 214 15.33 6.00 4.47
N VAL A 215 15.24 4.69 4.67
CA VAL A 215 15.05 4.11 6.00
C VAL A 215 16.40 4.16 6.71
N ALA A 216 16.46 4.78 7.88
CA ALA A 216 17.68 4.84 8.68
C ALA A 216 17.73 3.72 9.73
N ALA A 217 16.59 3.38 10.33
CA ALA A 217 16.49 2.31 11.32
C ALA A 217 15.17 1.52 11.22
N GLY A 218 15.22 0.22 11.50
CA GLY A 218 14.06 -0.69 11.41
C GLY A 218 13.71 -1.07 9.97
N GLU A 219 12.48 -1.53 9.75
CA GLU A 219 11.97 -1.88 8.42
C GLU A 219 10.65 -1.14 8.12
N LYS A 220 10.53 -0.63 6.89
CA LYS A 220 9.29 -0.05 6.35
C LYS A 220 8.65 -1.05 5.39
N TRP A 221 7.41 -1.42 5.68
CA TRP A 221 6.57 -2.27 4.86
C TRP A 221 5.38 -1.48 4.32
N VAL A 222 5.09 -1.65 3.03
CA VAL A 222 3.99 -0.96 2.35
C VAL A 222 3.24 -1.93 1.46
N LEU A 223 1.92 -1.94 1.56
CA LEU A 223 1.03 -2.49 0.54
C LEU A 223 0.56 -1.34 -0.35
N ARG A 224 0.79 -1.45 -1.65
CA ARG A 224 0.31 -0.52 -2.66
C ARG A 224 -0.78 -1.15 -3.52
N SER A 225 -1.83 -0.38 -3.75
CA SER A 225 -2.75 -0.52 -4.88
C SER A 225 -3.01 0.88 -5.45
N ASP A 226 -3.88 0.98 -6.46
CA ASP A 226 -4.32 2.24 -7.04
C ASP A 226 -5.86 2.24 -7.11
N VAL A 227 -6.51 3.38 -6.91
CA VAL A 227 -7.97 3.49 -6.97
C VAL A 227 -8.43 3.56 -8.42
N VAL A 228 -9.34 2.67 -8.79
CA VAL A 228 -9.98 2.61 -10.11
C VAL A 228 -11.19 3.52 -10.14
N TYR A 229 -11.29 4.30 -11.22
CA TYR A 229 -12.40 5.20 -11.54
C TYR A 229 -13.09 4.73 -12.82
N ALA A 230 -14.41 4.97 -12.92
CA ALA A 230 -15.25 4.66 -14.09
C ALA A 230 -16.41 5.66 -14.24
#